data_AF-A0A8H6SRT6-F1
#
_entry.id   AF-A0A8H6SRT6-F1
#
_cell.length_a   1.000
_cell.length_b   1.000
_cell.length_c   1.000
_cell.angle_alpha   90.00
_cell.angle_beta   90.00
_cell.angle_gamma   90.00
#
_symmetry.space_group_name_H-M   'P 1'
#
loop_
_entity.id
_entity.type
_entity.pdbx_description
1 polymer ?
#
loop_
_entity_poly.entity_id
_entity_poly.type
_entity_poly.pdbx_seq_one_letter_code
_entity_poly.pdbx_strand_id
1 'polypeptide(L)'
;MGWWPFSSAAEEPPLPTRQDRQACWNARDAYYTCLDSAGVVRPGSEGPKVCRAENRVYERSCAQSWVKYFNERRRLAFAQKDMIAQANAQNAAAAASASGSTKRRNNLSDVRLLVDPPGRASP
;
A
#
# COMPACT_ATOMS: atom_id res chain seq x y z
N MET A 1 -17.50 -35.34 11.70
CA MET A 1 -17.16 -34.27 12.66
C MET A 1 -15.68 -34.42 13.01
N GLY A 2 -14.85 -33.44 12.68
CA GLY A 2 -13.39 -33.53 12.86
C GLY A 2 -12.60 -32.67 11.87
N TRP A 3 -13.05 -31.42 11.69
CA TRP A 3 -12.30 -30.38 11.01
C TRP A 3 -11.11 -29.92 11.87
N TRP A 4 -9.96 -29.69 11.23
CA TRP A 4 -8.83 -28.88 11.71
C TRP A 4 -7.81 -29.57 12.69
N PRO A 5 -6.73 -30.21 12.16
CA PRO A 5 -5.68 -30.86 12.96
C PRO A 5 -4.40 -30.00 13.12
N PHE A 6 -4.38 -29.03 14.03
CA PHE A 6 -3.15 -28.33 14.45
C PHE A 6 -3.13 -28.20 15.97
N SER A 7 -3.02 -29.33 16.65
CA SER A 7 -2.48 -29.34 18.01
C SER A 7 -0.96 -29.46 17.90
N SER A 8 -0.28 -28.32 17.83
CA SER A 8 1.15 -28.22 18.07
C SER A 8 1.37 -26.91 18.80
N ALA A 9 1.36 -26.97 20.12
CA ALA A 9 1.84 -25.90 20.98
C ALA A 9 3.35 -25.75 20.73
N ALA A 10 3.69 -25.00 19.69
CA ALA A 10 5.02 -24.46 19.54
C ALA A 10 5.18 -23.41 20.64
N GLU A 11 6.19 -23.57 21.48
CA GLU A 11 6.65 -22.57 22.44
C GLU A 11 6.76 -21.22 21.71
N GLU A 12 5.81 -20.31 21.95
CA GLU A 12 5.81 -19.02 21.27
C GLU A 12 6.99 -18.20 21.77
N PRO A 13 7.85 -17.66 20.88
CA PRO A 13 8.87 -16.72 21.32
C PRO A 13 8.19 -15.56 22.05
N PRO A 14 8.82 -15.02 23.11
CA PRO A 14 8.21 -13.97 23.92
C PRO A 14 7.71 -12.84 23.01
N LEU A 15 6.40 -12.57 23.09
CA LEU A 15 5.77 -11.52 22.30
C LEU A 15 6.45 -10.19 22.64
N PRO A 16 6.96 -9.44 21.64
CA PRO A 16 7.64 -8.18 21.91
C PRO A 16 6.66 -7.22 22.59
N THR A 17 7.10 -6.55 23.65
CA THR A 17 6.24 -5.58 24.36
C THR A 17 5.91 -4.39 23.45
N ARG A 18 4.93 -3.56 23.83
CA ARG A 18 4.62 -2.33 23.07
C ARG A 18 5.84 -1.41 22.93
N GLN A 19 6.66 -1.32 23.97
CA GLN A 19 7.87 -0.49 23.99
C GLN A 19 8.95 -1.05 23.06
N ASP A 20 9.16 -2.37 23.06
CA ASP A 20 10.12 -3.03 22.16
C ASP A 20 9.75 -2.83 20.69
N ARG A 21 8.45 -2.90 20.37
CA ARG A 21 7.96 -2.63 19.01
C ARG A 21 8.22 -1.19 18.58
N GLN A 22 8.01 -0.23 19.48
CA GLN A 22 8.29 1.18 19.20
C GLN A 22 9.79 1.40 18.97
N ALA A 23 10.65 0.79 19.80
CA ALA A 23 12.10 0.85 19.62
C ALA A 23 12.54 0.24 18.27
N CYS A 24 11.95 -0.90 17.89
CA CYS A 24 12.16 -1.54 16.60
C CYS A 24 11.76 -0.63 15.42
N TRP A 25 10.59 0.03 15.47
CA TRP A 25 10.17 0.95 14.42
C TRP A 25 11.08 2.17 14.31
N ASN A 26 11.50 2.74 15.43
CA ASN A 26 12.44 3.87 15.44
C ASN A 26 13.79 3.46 14.82
N ALA A 27 14.32 2.28 15.17
CA ALA A 27 15.56 1.76 14.61
C ALA A 27 15.44 1.46 13.10
N ARG A 28 14.29 0.92 12.67
CA ARG A 28 13.97 0.68 11.26
C ARG A 28 14.01 1.98 10.47
N ASP A 29 13.32 3.01 10.96
CA ASP A 29 13.19 4.27 10.24
C ASP A 29 14.54 5.01 10.17
N ALA A 30 15.36 4.94 11.23
CA ALA A 30 16.73 5.46 11.21
C ALA A 30 17.61 4.74 10.17
N TYR A 31 17.56 3.41 10.12
CA TYR A 31 18.28 2.62 9.12
C TYR A 31 17.84 2.99 7.70
N TYR A 32 16.53 3.00 7.43
CA TYR A 32 15.97 3.32 6.12
C TYR A 32 16.25 4.75 5.67
N THR A 33 16.21 5.73 6.57
CA THR A 33 16.62 7.12 6.28
C THR A 33 18.06 7.18 5.78
N CYS A 34 18.95 6.40 6.42
CA CYS A 34 20.33 6.31 5.97
C CYS A 34 20.44 5.67 4.57
N LEU A 35 19.71 4.58 4.29
CA LEU A 35 19.72 3.94 2.96
C LEU A 35 19.19 4.87 1.87
N ASP A 36 18.13 5.62 2.18
CA ASP A 36 17.52 6.60 1.28
C ASP A 36 18.52 7.72 0.95
N SER A 37 19.27 8.21 1.95
CA SER A 37 20.34 9.20 1.74
C SER A 37 21.51 8.67 0.90
N ALA A 38 21.80 7.37 1.00
CA ALA A 38 22.85 6.70 0.24
C ALA A 38 22.40 6.26 -1.17
N GLY A 39 21.10 6.40 -1.49
CA GLY A 39 20.51 5.94 -2.75
C GLY A 39 20.45 4.41 -2.87
N VAL A 40 20.49 3.68 -1.75
CA VAL A 40 20.49 2.22 -1.77
C VAL A 40 19.08 1.67 -1.64
N VAL A 41 18.64 1.02 -2.73
CA VAL A 41 17.30 0.41 -2.86
C VAL A 41 17.24 -0.95 -2.18
N ARG A 42 18.33 -1.73 -2.24
CA ARG A 42 18.39 -3.10 -1.71
C ARG A 42 19.12 -3.14 -0.37
N PRO A 43 18.39 -3.22 0.77
CA PRO A 43 19.03 -3.41 2.07
C PRO A 43 19.88 -4.69 2.05
N GLY A 44 21.15 -4.56 2.41
CA GLY A 44 22.15 -5.64 2.42
C GLY A 44 23.04 -5.75 1.18
N SER A 45 22.77 -5.02 0.09
CA SER A 45 23.74 -4.86 -1.01
C SER A 45 24.63 -3.63 -0.84
N GLU A 46 24.51 -2.97 0.30
CA GLU A 46 25.26 -1.77 0.63
C GLU A 46 26.66 -2.20 1.03
N GLY A 47 27.69 -1.54 0.47
CA GLY A 47 29.06 -1.85 0.82
C GLY A 47 29.26 -1.82 2.34
N PRO A 48 30.26 -2.55 2.89
CA PRO A 48 30.38 -2.83 4.32
C PRO A 48 30.46 -1.60 5.25
N LYS A 49 30.53 -0.38 4.71
CA LYS A 49 30.66 0.89 5.44
C LYS A 49 29.37 1.71 5.49
N VAL A 50 28.39 1.44 4.63
CA VAL A 50 27.17 2.26 4.52
C VAL A 50 26.17 1.81 5.59
N CYS A 51 25.69 2.75 6.41
CA CYS A 51 24.63 2.57 7.40
C CYS A 51 24.84 1.40 8.39
N ARG A 52 26.09 0.99 8.64
CA ARG A 52 26.42 -0.19 9.47
C ARG A 52 25.98 -0.01 10.92
N ALA A 53 26.14 1.19 11.47
CA ALA A 53 25.80 1.46 12.86
C ALA A 53 24.30 1.30 13.10
N GLU A 54 23.50 1.89 12.21
CA GLU A 54 22.05 1.86 12.19
C GLU A 54 21.55 0.44 11.93
N ASN A 55 22.16 -0.29 11.00
CA ASN A 55 21.84 -1.69 10.73
C ASN A 55 22.03 -2.56 11.98
N ARG A 56 23.16 -2.38 12.69
CA ARG A 56 23.44 -3.12 13.93
C ARG A 56 22.42 -2.81 15.02
N VAL A 57 21.90 -1.58 15.09
CA VAL A 57 20.84 -1.23 16.05
C VAL A 57 19.53 -1.87 15.60
N TYR A 58 19.20 -1.80 14.31
CA TYR A 58 18.00 -2.37 13.73
C TYR A 58 17.89 -3.89 13.94
N GLU A 59 18.95 -4.65 13.66
CA GLU A 59 18.98 -6.10 13.87
C GLU A 59 18.93 -6.52 15.35
N ARG A 60 19.33 -5.64 16.28
CA ARG A 60 19.29 -5.90 17.73
C ARG A 60 17.95 -5.51 18.36
N SER A 61 17.35 -4.43 17.89
CA SER A 61 16.08 -3.91 18.43
C SER A 61 14.85 -4.60 17.85
N CYS A 62 14.96 -5.18 16.66
CA CYS A 62 13.86 -5.89 16.01
C CYS A 62 14.05 -7.41 16.07
N ALA A 63 12.93 -8.14 16.09
CA ALA A 63 12.93 -9.57 15.84
C ALA A 63 13.43 -9.87 14.41
N GLN A 64 14.19 -10.95 14.24
CA GLN A 64 14.77 -11.34 12.94
C GLN A 64 13.70 -11.56 11.86
N SER A 65 12.54 -12.10 12.23
CA SER A 65 11.39 -12.26 11.32
C SER A 65 10.85 -10.92 10.81
N TRP A 66 10.85 -9.89 11.65
CA TRP A 66 10.40 -8.55 11.29
C TRP A 66 11.40 -7.86 10.36
N VAL A 67 12.69 -7.98 10.67
CA VAL A 67 13.77 -7.46 9.83
C VAL A 67 13.67 -8.02 8.42
N LYS A 68 13.52 -9.34 8.30
CA LYS A 68 13.34 -10.02 7.00
C LYS A 68 12.11 -9.50 6.26
N TYR A 69 10.96 -9.42 6.94
CA TYR A 69 9.71 -8.95 6.34
C TYR A 69 9.82 -7.50 5.83
N PHE A 70 10.34 -6.58 6.64
CA PHE A 70 10.45 -5.18 6.27
C PHE A 70 11.44 -4.97 5.12
N ASN A 71 12.58 -5.68 5.14
CA ASN A 71 13.56 -5.60 4.05
C ASN A 71 12.97 -6.08 2.72
N GLU A 72 12.18 -7.16 2.76
CA GLU A 72 11.47 -7.65 1.58
C GLU A 72 10.40 -6.66 1.11
N ARG A 73 9.61 -6.11 2.04
CA ARG A 73 8.59 -5.10 1.74
C ARG A 73 9.19 -3.87 1.07
N ARG A 74 10.37 -3.42 1.51
CA ARG A 74 11.08 -2.29 0.89
C ARG A 74 11.45 -2.63 -0.56
N ARG A 75 12.03 -3.81 -0.82
CA ARG A 75 12.38 -4.24 -2.19
C ARG A 75 11.16 -4.29 -3.12
N LEU A 76 10.05 -4.85 -2.63
CA LEU A 76 8.80 -4.93 -3.38
C LEU A 76 8.22 -3.54 -3.65
N ALA A 77 8.26 -2.63 -2.67
CA ALA A 77 7.78 -1.25 -2.85
C ALA A 77 8.58 -0.52 -3.94
N PHE A 78 9.90 -0.70 -3.99
CA PHE A 78 10.72 -0.13 -5.05
C PHE A 78 10.41 -0.76 -6.42
N ALA A 79 10.22 -2.08 -6.48
CA ALA A 79 9.88 -2.76 -7.74
C ALA A 79 8.49 -2.37 -8.27
N GLN A 80 7.53 -2.11 -7.39
CA GLN A 80 6.15 -1.79 -7.76
C GLN A 80 5.89 -0.29 -7.96
N LYS A 81 6.85 0.58 -7.63
CA LYS A 81 6.66 2.04 -7.62
C LYS A 81 6.15 2.58 -8.97
N ASP A 82 6.72 2.14 -10.08
CA ASP A 82 6.36 2.64 -11.41
C ASP A 82 4.98 2.13 -11.85
N MET A 83 4.68 0.86 -11.59
CA MET A 83 3.39 0.24 -11.90
C MET A 83 2.25 0.92 -11.11
N ILE A 84 2.46 1.12 -9.81
CA ILE A 84 1.49 1.80 -8.94
C ILE A 84 1.32 3.26 -9.36
N ALA A 85 2.39 3.96 -9.74
CA ALA A 85 2.30 5.34 -10.21
C ALA A 85 1.44 5.47 -11.47
N GLN A 86 1.62 4.57 -12.45
CA GLN A 86 0.79 4.54 -13.66
C GLN A 86 -0.67 4.21 -13.36
N ALA A 87 -0.92 3.19 -12.53
CA ALA A 87 -2.27 2.82 -12.12
C ALA A 87 -2.98 3.97 -11.39
N ASN A 88 -2.28 4.66 -10.48
CA ASN A 88 -2.81 5.82 -9.78
C ASN A 88 -3.13 6.98 -10.73
N ALA A 89 -2.29 7.23 -11.74
CA ALA A 89 -2.55 8.25 -12.75
C ALA A 89 -3.79 7.91 -13.61
N GLN A 90 -3.95 6.65 -14.01
CA GLN A 90 -5.13 6.18 -14.73
C GLN A 90 -6.40 6.30 -13.88
N ASN A 91 -6.33 5.90 -12.60
CA ASN A 91 -7.44 6.03 -11.67
C ASN A 91 -7.83 7.50 -11.44
N ALA A 92 -6.85 8.39 -11.31
CA ALA A 92 -7.10 9.83 -11.19
C ALA A 92 -7.73 10.42 -12.46
N ALA A 93 -7.25 10.02 -13.64
CA ALA A 93 -7.84 10.43 -14.92
C ALA A 93 -9.27 9.90 -15.11
N ALA A 94 -9.54 8.65 -14.71
CA ALA A 94 -10.86 8.05 -14.73
C ALA A 94 -11.82 8.71 -13.73
N ALA A 95 -11.35 9.06 -12.53
CA ALA A 95 -12.13 9.81 -11.55
C ALA A 95 -12.47 11.21 -12.08
N ALA A 96 -11.51 11.91 -12.69
CA ALA A 96 -11.73 13.23 -13.29
C ALA A 96 -12.75 13.21 -14.44
N SER A 97 -12.71 12.18 -15.31
CA SER A 97 -13.67 12.03 -16.40
C SER A 97 -15.07 11.64 -15.91
N ALA A 98 -15.17 10.83 -14.83
CA ALA A 98 -16.44 10.49 -14.19
C ALA A 98 -17.10 11.70 -13.51
N SER A 99 -16.32 12.56 -12.84
CA SER A 99 -16.84 13.79 -12.21
C SER A 99 -17.34 14.83 -13.24
N GLY A 100 -16.78 14.86 -14.46
CA GLY A 100 -17.26 15.70 -15.55
C GLY A 100 -18.64 15.30 -16.11
N SER A 101 -18.97 14.00 -16.07
CA SER A 101 -20.24 13.47 -16.59
C SER A 101 -21.46 13.82 -15.71
N THR A 102 -21.28 13.89 -14.39
CA THR A 102 -22.37 14.26 -13.45
C THR A 102 -22.73 15.75 -13.55
N LYS A 103 -21.79 16.64 -13.86
CA LYS A 103 -22.08 18.06 -14.11
C LYS A 103 -22.86 18.29 -15.41
N ARG A 104 -22.67 17.45 -16.44
CA ARG A 104 -23.49 17.46 -17.67
C ARG A 104 -24.94 16.99 -17.45
N ARG A 105 -25.19 16.11 -16.47
CA ARG A 105 -26.55 15.62 -16.15
C ARG A 105 -27.40 16.63 -15.37
N ASN A 106 -26.78 17.47 -14.54
CA ASN A 106 -27.50 18.56 -13.84
C ASN A 106 -27.68 19.83 -14.68
N ASN A 107 -27.10 19.88 -15.90
CA ASN A 107 -27.40 20.88 -16.93
C ASN A 107 -28.25 20.25 -18.04
N LEU A 108 -29.21 19.39 -17.65
CA LEU A 108 -30.23 18.83 -18.53
C LEU A 108 -31.58 19.51 -18.24
N SER A 109 -31.57 20.84 -18.26
CA SER A 109 -32.79 21.65 -18.36
C SER A 109 -33.29 21.74 -19.81
N ASP A 110 -32.60 21.11 -20.77
CA ASP A 110 -32.79 21.32 -22.21
C ASP A 110 -32.93 20.02 -23.02
N VAL A 111 -33.67 19.05 -22.49
CA VAL A 111 -34.24 17.95 -23.31
C VAL A 111 -35.75 17.93 -23.10
N ARG A 112 -36.38 19.02 -23.52
CA ARG A 112 -37.77 19.01 -23.94
C ARG A 112 -37.77 18.40 -25.32
N LEU A 113 -38.17 17.13 -25.47
CA LEU A 113 -38.68 16.48 -26.69
C LEU A 113 -38.85 14.97 -26.44
N LEU A 114 -39.95 14.61 -25.78
CA LEU A 114 -40.63 13.32 -25.96
C LEU A 114 -42.09 13.70 -26.29
N VAL A 115 -42.36 13.96 -27.56
CA VAL A 115 -43.15 13.06 -28.45
C VAL A 115 -44.60 12.96 -27.97
N ASP A 116 -45.45 13.81 -28.52
CA ASP A 116 -46.92 13.71 -28.48
C ASP A 116 -47.40 12.39 -29.14
N PRO A 117 -48.31 11.62 -28.50
CA PRO A 117 -48.99 10.52 -29.17
C PRO A 117 -50.16 11.04 -30.04
N PRO A 118 -50.27 10.66 -31.33
CA PRO A 118 -51.42 11.04 -32.15
C PRO A 118 -52.68 10.27 -31.72
N GLY A 119 -53.78 11.01 -31.71
CA GLY A 119 -55.10 10.56 -31.25
C GLY A 119 -55.64 9.32 -31.98
N ARG A 120 -56.41 8.54 -31.22
CA ARG A 120 -57.23 7.45 -31.72
C ARG A 120 -58.70 7.85 -31.58
N ALA A 121 -59.25 8.37 -32.66
CA ALA A 121 -60.69 8.44 -32.87
C ALA A 121 -61.22 7.01 -33.07
N SER A 122 -62.33 6.68 -32.42
CA SER A 122 -63.22 5.59 -32.82
C SER A 122 -64.67 6.08 -32.67
N PRO A 123 -65.58 5.70 -33.58
CA PRO A 123 -67.03 5.96 -33.45
C PRO A 123 -67.67 5.11 -32.35
#